data_AF-A0A382D080-F1
#
_entry.id   AF-A0A382D080-F1
#
_cell.length_a   1.000
_cell.length_b   1.000
_cell.length_c   1.000
_cell.angle_alpha   90.00
_cell.angle_beta   90.00
_cell.angle_gamma   90.00
#
_symmetry.space_group_name_H-M   'P 1'
#
loop_
_entity.id
_entity.type
_entity.pdbx_description
1 polymer ?
#
loop_
_entity_poly.entity_id
_entity_poly.type
_entity_poly.pdbx_seq_one_letter_code
_entity_poly.pdbx_strand_id
1 'polypeptide(L)'
;MELTATIKALKHFKEHQFITLITDSKYVKDGIESWIANWKKNGWKTASKKPVKNKELWLELDSQIAKHKITWEWVKGHAGDKYNERADFLARRFIEESN
;
A
#
# COMPACT_ATOMS: atom_id res chain seq x y z
N MET A 1 0.78 8.27 3.84
CA MET A 1 -0.52 7.93 4.44
C MET A 1 -1.05 6.61 3.90
N GLU A 2 -1.32 6.49 2.60
CA GLU A 2 -1.89 5.26 2.01
C GLU A 2 -1.01 4.01 2.16
N LEU A 3 0.27 4.08 1.74
CA LEU A 3 1.23 2.98 1.92
C LEU A 3 1.35 2.54 3.39
N THR A 4 1.42 3.51 4.30
CA THR A 4 1.55 3.27 5.74
C THR A 4 0.31 2.56 6.29
N ALA A 5 -0.89 2.93 5.81
CA ALA A 5 -2.14 2.27 6.20
C ALA A 5 -2.14 0.80 5.75
N THR A 6 -1.78 0.54 4.49
CA THR A 6 -1.63 -0.82 3.94
C THR A 6 -0.64 -1.65 4.76
N ILE A 7 0.55 -1.12 5.03
CA ILE A 7 1.58 -1.82 5.80
C ILE A 7 1.10 -2.13 7.22
N LYS A 8 0.49 -1.15 7.91
CA LYS A 8 -0.02 -1.35 9.28
C LYS A 8 -1.14 -2.39 9.31
N ALA A 9 -2.04 -2.39 8.32
CA ALA A 9 -3.11 -3.38 8.21
C ALA A 9 -2.53 -4.79 8.06
N LEU A 10 -1.53 -4.97 7.19
CA LEU A 10 -0.88 -6.27 7.01
C LEU A 10 -0.09 -6.70 8.26
N LYS A 11 0.64 -5.77 8.89
CA LYS A 11 1.40 -6.03 10.12
C LYS A 11 0.53 -6.45 11.31
N HIS A 12 -0.75 -6.12 11.30
CA HIS A 12 -1.67 -6.55 12.35
C HIS A 12 -1.78 -8.08 12.43
N PHE A 13 -1.61 -8.77 11.29
CA PHE A 13 -1.70 -10.22 11.23
C PHE A 13 -0.37 -10.89 11.60
N LYS A 14 -0.36 -11.58 12.76
CA LYS A 14 0.83 -12.26 13.28
C LYS A 14 1.19 -13.51 12.48
N GLU A 15 0.21 -14.19 11.92
CA GLU A 15 0.36 -15.45 11.17
C GLU A 15 0.12 -15.26 9.68
N HIS A 16 0.49 -16.25 8.86
CA HIS A 16 0.13 -16.26 7.44
C HIS A 16 -1.39 -16.19 7.27
N GLN A 17 -1.86 -15.34 6.36
CA GLN A 17 -3.28 -15.12 6.13
C GLN A 17 -3.55 -14.90 4.65
N PHE A 18 -4.78 -15.22 4.24
CA PHE A 18 -5.32 -14.91 2.92
C PHE A 18 -6.07 -13.57 3.02
N ILE A 19 -5.56 -12.54 2.37
CA ILE A 19 -6.05 -11.17 2.55
C ILE A 19 -6.46 -10.62 1.18
N THR A 20 -7.72 -10.20 1.05
CA THR A 20 -8.12 -9.35 -0.08
C THR A 20 -7.95 -7.91 0.34
N LEU A 21 -7.04 -7.19 -0.31
CA LEU A 21 -6.78 -5.78 -0.05
C LEU A 21 -7.38 -4.94 -1.17
N ILE A 22 -8.43 -4.19 -0.80
CA ILE A 22 -9.12 -3.26 -1.69
C ILE A 22 -8.53 -1.86 -1.48
N THR A 23 -8.08 -1.23 -2.56
CA THR A 23 -7.56 0.15 -2.50
C THR A 23 -8.02 0.94 -3.72
N ASP A 24 -8.34 2.22 -3.52
CA ASP A 24 -8.55 3.18 -4.60
C ASP A 24 -7.28 3.95 -4.98
N SER A 25 -6.21 3.77 -4.20
CA SER A 25 -4.92 4.39 -4.47
C SER A 25 -4.32 3.85 -5.76
N LYS A 26 -4.33 4.70 -6.77
CA LYS A 26 -3.60 4.45 -8.02
C LYS A 26 -2.09 4.27 -7.77
N TYR A 27 -1.55 4.96 -6.76
CA TYR A 27 -0.13 4.84 -6.41
C TYR A 27 0.22 3.44 -5.85
N VAL A 28 -0.62 2.88 -4.97
CA VAL A 28 -0.44 1.52 -4.45
C VAL A 28 -0.65 0.49 -5.57
N LYS A 29 -1.71 0.65 -6.38
CA LYS A 29 -2.01 -0.21 -7.54
C LYS A 29 -0.84 -0.29 -8.51
N ASP A 30 -0.41 0.85 -9.07
CA ASP A 30 0.66 0.91 -10.07
C ASP A 30 1.99 0.42 -9.48
N GLY A 31 2.21 0.71 -8.19
CA GLY A 31 3.40 0.27 -7.48
C GLY A 31 3.49 -1.25 -7.33
N ILE A 32 2.39 -1.93 -7.01
CA ILE A 32 2.37 -3.38 -6.82
C ILE A 32 2.34 -4.11 -8.15
N GLU A 33 1.55 -3.65 -9.12
CA GLU A 33 1.43 -4.32 -10.41
C GLU A 33 2.69 -4.16 -11.27
N SER A 34 3.29 -2.96 -11.28
CA SER A 34 4.30 -2.60 -12.29
C SER A 34 5.66 -2.24 -11.71
N TRP A 35 5.73 -1.55 -10.57
CA TRP A 35 6.99 -0.97 -10.11
C TRP A 35 7.80 -1.91 -9.22
N ILE A 36 7.16 -2.61 -8.28
CA ILE A 36 7.86 -3.40 -7.26
C ILE A 36 8.72 -4.51 -7.88
N ALA A 37 8.22 -5.18 -8.93
CA ALA A 37 8.96 -6.20 -9.66
C ALA A 37 10.22 -5.64 -10.33
N ASN A 38 10.12 -4.46 -10.94
CA ASN A 38 11.24 -3.78 -11.59
C ASN A 38 12.24 -3.23 -10.56
N TRP A 39 11.75 -2.66 -9.46
CA TRP A 39 12.59 -2.15 -8.38
C TRP A 39 13.36 -3.27 -7.69
N LYS A 40 12.75 -4.43 -7.44
CA LYS A 40 13.45 -5.60 -6.89
C LYS A 40 14.61 -6.03 -7.79
N LYS A 41 14.38 -6.12 -9.11
CA LYS A 41 15.43 -6.43 -10.09
C LYS A 41 16.55 -5.39 -10.12
N ASN A 42 16.20 -4.11 -9.98
CA ASN A 42 17.15 -3.00 -10.06
C ASN A 42 17.74 -2.57 -8.69
N GLY A 43 17.59 -3.39 -7.64
CA GLY A 43 18.14 -3.10 -6.31
C GLY A 43 17.53 -1.88 -5.63
N TRP A 44 16.23 -1.63 -5.87
CA TRP A 44 15.44 -0.52 -5.34
C TRP A 44 15.94 0.86 -5.77
N LYS A 45 16.32 0.97 -7.04
CA LYS A 45 16.76 2.21 -7.68
C LYS A 45 15.86 2.57 -8.87
N THR A 46 15.70 3.87 -9.11
CA THR A 46 15.05 4.43 -10.30
C THR A 46 15.96 4.30 -11.53
N ALA A 47 15.40 4.56 -12.72
CA ALA A 47 16.18 4.64 -13.96
C ALA A 47 17.34 5.67 -13.88
N SER A 48 17.17 6.73 -13.09
CA SER A 48 18.20 7.73 -12.79
C SER A 48 19.22 7.29 -11.73
N LYS A 49 19.26 5.99 -11.37
CA LYS A 49 20.14 5.38 -10.34
C LYS A 49 19.96 5.94 -8.93
N LYS A 50 18.93 6.73 -8.68
CA LYS A 50 18.59 7.25 -7.35
C LYS A 50 17.75 6.22 -6.59
N PRO A 51 17.77 6.23 -5.25
CA PRO A 51 16.83 5.42 -4.46
C PRO A 51 15.39 5.74 -4.84
N VAL A 52 14.54 4.71 -4.87
CA VAL A 52 13.10 4.92 -5.10
C VAL A 52 12.50 5.76 -3.96
N LYS A 53 11.54 6.61 -4.30
CA LYS A 53 10.81 7.40 -3.28
C LYS A 53 10.09 6.44 -2.33
N ASN A 54 10.16 6.69 -1.02
CA ASN A 54 9.59 5.83 0.02
C ASN A 54 10.15 4.39 0.01
N LYS A 55 11.42 4.19 -0.38
CA LYS A 55 12.08 2.88 -0.46
C LYS A 55 11.86 2.01 0.79
N GLU A 56 12.01 2.58 1.97
CA GLU A 56 11.86 1.85 3.23
C GLU A 56 10.45 1.28 3.40
N LEU A 57 9.42 2.08 3.11
CA LEU A 57 8.03 1.62 3.16
C LEU A 57 7.75 0.54 2.11
N TRP A 58 8.32 0.66 0.91
CA TRP A 58 8.14 -0.36 -0.12
C TRP A 58 8.84 -1.68 0.21
N LEU A 59 10.03 -1.63 0.82
CA LEU A 59 10.73 -2.81 1.33
C LEU A 59 9.92 -3.51 2.43
N GLU A 60 9.37 -2.73 3.34
CA GLU A 60 8.53 -3.23 4.42
C GLU A 60 7.25 -3.86 3.89
N LEU A 61 6.61 -3.21 2.92
CA LEU A 61 5.44 -3.76 2.23
C LEU A 61 5.78 -5.06 1.51
N ASP A 62 6.87 -5.11 0.74
CA ASP A 62 7.30 -6.34 0.04
C ASP A 62 7.50 -7.52 1.00
N SER A 63 8.05 -7.25 2.20
CA SER A 63 8.20 -8.25 3.25
C SER A 63 6.84 -8.76 3.77
N GLN A 64 5.87 -7.86 3.98
CA GLN A 64 4.52 -8.28 4.37
C GLN A 64 3.81 -9.05 3.24
N ILE A 65 3.98 -8.64 1.98
CA ILE A 65 3.43 -9.33 0.81
C ILE A 65 4.02 -10.73 0.68
N ALA A 66 5.31 -10.91 0.98
CA ALA A 66 5.93 -12.23 0.97
C ALA A 66 5.40 -13.13 2.10
N LYS A 67 4.98 -12.53 3.23
CA LYS A 67 4.45 -13.25 4.39
C LYS A 67 3.00 -13.72 4.22
N HIS A 68 2.16 -12.96 3.53
CA HIS A 68 0.72 -13.24 3.40
C HIS A 68 0.34 -13.58 1.94
N LYS A 69 -0.76 -14.31 1.72
CA LYS A 69 -1.29 -14.46 0.37
C LYS A 69 -2.29 -13.33 0.11
N ILE A 70 -1.86 -12.33 -0.64
CA ILE A 70 -2.65 -11.11 -0.85
C ILE A 70 -3.26 -11.11 -2.25
N THR A 71 -4.58 -10.97 -2.31
CA THR A 71 -5.32 -10.63 -3.52
C THR A 71 -5.51 -9.11 -3.55
N TRP A 72 -5.05 -8.46 -4.62
CA TRP A 72 -5.17 -7.02 -4.78
C TRP A 72 -6.39 -6.71 -5.62
N GLU A 73 -7.27 -5.89 -5.06
CA GLU A 73 -8.44 -5.36 -5.76
C GLU A 73 -8.33 -3.85 -5.83
N TRP A 74 -8.38 -3.31 -7.05
CA TRP A 74 -8.41 -1.87 -7.24
C TRP A 74 -9.82 -1.42 -7.59
N VAL A 75 -10.31 -0.44 -6.84
CA VAL A 75 -11.58 0.21 -7.12
C VAL A 75 -11.31 1.64 -7.56
N LYS A 76 -12.09 2.13 -8.52
CA LYS A 76 -11.95 3.53 -8.96
C LYS A 76 -12.51 4.43 -7.85
N GLY A 77 -11.66 5.28 -7.27
CA GLY A 77 -12.08 6.28 -6.29
C GLY A 77 -13.27 7.10 -6.83
N HIS A 78 -14.28 7.29 -5.98
CA HIS A 78 -15.61 7.88 -6.26
C HIS A 78 -16.74 6.96 -6.76
N ALA A 79 -16.65 5.64 -6.54
CA ALA A 79 -17.74 4.70 -6.87
C ALA A 79 -18.47 4.13 -5.63
N GLY A 80 -18.83 4.96 -4.66
CA GLY A 80 -19.79 4.59 -3.59
C GLY A 80 -19.39 3.43 -2.67
N ASP A 81 -18.10 3.14 -2.52
CA ASP A 81 -17.63 2.13 -1.57
C ASP A 81 -17.64 2.69 -0.14
N LYS A 82 -18.64 2.26 0.63
CA LYS A 82 -18.86 2.66 2.03
C LYS A 82 -17.65 2.44 2.94
N TYR A 83 -16.77 1.48 2.63
CA TYR A 83 -15.59 1.19 3.43
C TYR A 83 -14.45 2.14 3.10
N ASN A 84 -14.27 2.48 1.81
CA ASN A 84 -13.30 3.49 1.40
C ASN A 84 -13.68 4.87 1.93
N GLU A 85 -14.95 5.27 1.80
CA GLU A 85 -15.43 6.55 2.35
C GLU A 85 -15.20 6.64 3.86
N ARG A 86 -15.37 5.53 4.59
CA ARG A 86 -15.12 5.48 6.03
C ARG A 86 -13.63 5.54 6.36
N ALA A 87 -12.76 4.89 5.59
CA ALA A 87 -11.32 4.99 5.75
C ALA A 87 -10.82 6.42 5.47
N ASP A 88 -11.35 7.06 4.44
CA ASP A 88 -11.02 8.44 4.06
C ASP A 88 -11.49 9.43 5.14
N PHE A 89 -12.69 9.23 5.69
CA PHE A 89 -13.20 10.00 6.81
C PHE A 89 -12.30 9.88 8.05
N LEU A 90 -11.90 8.66 8.42
CA LEU A 90 -11.01 8.42 9.56
C LEU A 90 -9.63 9.05 9.35
N ALA A 91 -9.08 8.95 8.13
CA ALA A 91 -7.79 9.54 7.79
C ALA A 91 -7.83 11.08 7.87
N ARG A 92 -8.91 11.71 7.39
CA ARG A 92 -9.11 13.17 7.47
C ARG A 92 -9.26 13.64 8.91
N ARG A 93 -10.06 12.95 9.74
CA ARG A 93 -10.19 13.28 11.16
C ARG A 93 -8.87 13.22 11.92
N PHE A 94 -8.04 12.22 11.64
CA PHE A 94 -6.73 12.12 12.28
C PHE A 94 -5.79 13.29 11.92
N ILE A 95 -5.92 13.86 10.72
CA ILE A 95 -5.13 15.04 10.32
C ILE A 95 -5.62 16.29 11.06
N GLU A 96 -6.93 16.47 11.24
CA GLU A 96 -7.50 17.62 11.97
C GLU A 96 -7.18 17.60 13.46
N GLU A 97 -7.16 16.43 14.12
CA GLU A 97 -6.83 16.32 15.55
C GLU A 97 -5.32 16.39 15.86
N SER A 98 -4.47 16.33 14.84
CA SER A 98 -3.00 16.38 15.00
C SER A 98 -2.38 17.76 14.74
N ASN A 99 -3.21 18.81 14.61
CA ASN A 99 -2.83 20.22 14.50
C ASN A 99 -3.22 20.98 15.77
#